data_AF-A0A531KDP8-F1
#
_entry.id   AF-A0A531KDP8-F1
#
_cell.length_a   1.000
_cell.length_b   1.000
_cell.length_c   1.000
_cell.angle_alpha   90.00
_cell.angle_beta   90.00
_cell.angle_gamma   90.00
#
_symmetry.space_group_name_H-M   'P 1'
#
loop_
_entity.id
_entity.type
_entity.pdbx_description
1 polymer ?
#
loop_
_entity_poly.entity_id
_entity_poly.type
_entity_poly.pdbx_seq_one_letter_code
_entity_poly.pdbx_strand_id
1 'polypeptide(L)'
;MTNSTVTVRRSAFVSIGGYDVGLYRHQDREFLVRLGKQHRIAFGKAADVLKYREANSMSRTHAGYIVGLDDFVARCPDYRTNDYAAILCYLTLRGVLKAVAQGSLGVALAEIKAWRRANNLPGGFGVVSGYFAGRRQRRELEQSFAQAATTSAE
;
A
#
# COMPACT_ATOMS: atom_id res chain seq x y z
N MET A 1 -1.57 -5.86 3.31
CA MET A 1 -2.41 -5.08 4.26
C MET A 1 -1.55 -3.96 4.84
N THR A 2 -2.12 -2.89 5.40
CA THR A 2 -1.37 -1.91 6.22
C THR A 2 -1.95 -2.01 7.61
N ASN A 3 -1.17 -2.53 8.54
CA ASN A 3 -1.58 -2.69 9.93
C ASN A 3 -1.56 -1.32 10.60
N SER A 4 -2.46 -1.09 11.56
CA SER A 4 -2.50 0.16 12.31
C SER A 4 -1.29 0.32 13.24
N THR A 5 -0.62 -0.79 13.56
CA THR A 5 0.50 -0.87 14.50
C THR A 5 1.49 -1.93 14.02
N VAL A 6 2.78 -1.65 14.21
CA VAL A 6 3.88 -2.59 13.95
C VAL A 6 4.78 -2.60 15.18
N THR A 7 4.98 -3.79 15.76
CA THR A 7 5.97 -4.00 16.82
C THR A 7 7.16 -4.72 16.21
N VAL A 8 8.36 -4.20 16.45
CA VAL A 8 9.61 -4.73 15.88
C VAL A 8 10.69 -4.76 16.95
N ARG A 9 11.53 -5.79 16.94
CA ARG A 9 12.72 -5.84 17.81
C ARG A 9 13.67 -4.71 17.42
N ARG A 10 14.22 -4.01 18.41
CA ARG A 10 15.16 -2.90 18.17
C ARG A 10 16.31 -3.29 17.25
N SER A 11 16.91 -4.46 17.45
CA SER A 11 17.99 -4.96 16.60
C SER A 11 17.57 -5.12 15.14
N ALA A 12 16.38 -5.66 14.88
CA ALA A 12 15.84 -5.81 13.53
C ALA A 12 15.58 -4.44 12.88
N PHE A 13 14.97 -3.48 13.61
CA PHE A 13 14.74 -2.12 13.13
C PHE A 13 16.05 -1.42 12.74
N VAL A 14 17.07 -1.49 13.60
CA VAL A 14 18.39 -0.92 13.32
C VAL A 14 19.08 -1.62 12.15
N SER A 15 18.99 -2.94 12.05
CA SER A 15 19.65 -3.71 10.98
C SER A 15 19.17 -3.35 9.58
N ILE A 16 17.92 -2.90 9.44
CA ILE A 16 17.39 -2.46 8.15
C ILE A 16 17.53 -0.94 7.94
N GLY A 17 18.04 -0.19 8.93
CA GLY A 17 18.22 1.27 8.84
C GLY A 17 17.00 2.10 9.23
N GLY A 18 16.00 1.51 9.88
CA GLY A 18 14.77 2.20 10.30
C GLY A 18 13.86 2.63 9.15
N TYR A 19 13.02 3.64 9.38
CA TYR A 19 12.11 4.21 8.36
C TYR A 19 12.84 5.09 7.35
N ASP A 20 12.38 5.08 6.09
CA ASP A 20 12.81 6.06 5.10
C ASP A 20 12.13 7.42 5.37
N VAL A 21 12.89 8.35 5.94
CA VAL A 21 12.43 9.71 6.25
C VAL A 21 12.18 10.57 5.01
N GLY A 22 12.76 10.20 3.86
CA GLY A 22 12.54 10.87 2.58
C GLY A 22 11.23 10.46 1.91
N LEU A 23 10.59 9.39 2.38
CA LEU A 23 9.33 8.90 1.83
C LEU A 23 8.15 9.49 2.60
N TYR A 24 7.41 10.44 2.04
CA TYR A 24 6.31 11.10 2.77
C TYR A 24 5.07 10.22 2.98
N ARG A 25 4.84 9.23 2.10
CA ARG A 25 3.69 8.32 2.15
C ARG A 25 4.14 6.90 1.92
N HIS A 26 3.43 5.94 2.51
CA HIS A 26 3.77 4.52 2.43
C HIS A 26 5.06 4.10 3.18
N GLN A 27 5.55 4.90 4.13
CA GLN A 27 6.68 4.55 5.01
C GLN A 27 6.52 3.17 5.65
N ASP A 28 5.37 2.90 6.27
CA ASP A 28 5.11 1.59 6.89
C ASP A 28 5.21 0.44 5.89
N ARG A 29 4.72 0.64 4.66
CA ARG A 29 4.74 -0.40 3.63
C ARG A 29 6.17 -0.65 3.16
N GLU A 30 6.92 0.40 2.87
CA GLU A 30 8.32 0.36 2.48
C GLU A 30 9.16 -0.35 3.54
N PHE A 31 8.99 0.06 4.80
CA PHE A 31 9.63 -0.55 5.95
C PHE A 31 9.32 -2.04 6.06
N LEU A 32 8.04 -2.44 5.95
CA LEU A 32 7.64 -3.85 6.04
C LEU A 32 8.19 -4.69 4.89
N VAL A 33 8.30 -4.13 3.67
CA VAL A 33 8.91 -4.82 2.53
C VAL A 33 10.40 -5.07 2.79
N ARG A 34 11.15 -4.05 3.23
CA ARG A 34 12.57 -4.24 3.60
C ARG A 34 12.75 -5.21 4.76
N LEU A 35 11.92 -5.09 5.80
CA LEU A 35 11.95 -5.97 6.96
C LEU A 35 11.72 -7.43 6.55
N GLY A 36 10.71 -7.68 5.70
CA GLY A 36 10.34 -9.03 5.27
C GLY A 36 11.38 -9.72 4.39
N LYS A 37 12.31 -8.96 3.79
CA LYS A 37 13.44 -9.54 3.03
C LYS A 37 14.51 -10.16 3.92
N GLN A 38 14.62 -9.73 5.18
CA GLN A 38 15.70 -10.13 6.10
C GLN A 38 15.20 -10.82 7.36
N HIS A 39 13.94 -10.59 7.74
CA HIS A 39 13.37 -11.04 8.99
C HIS A 39 12.01 -11.71 8.76
N ARG A 40 11.68 -12.67 9.61
CA ARG A 40 10.34 -13.27 9.62
C ARG A 40 9.36 -12.29 10.25
N ILE A 41 8.24 -12.07 9.56
CA ILE A 41 7.14 -11.23 10.03
C ILE A 41 5.97 -12.15 10.37
N ALA A 42 5.37 -11.94 11.54
CA ALA A 42 4.13 -12.60 11.95
C ALA A 42 3.02 -11.55 12.09
N PHE A 43 1.80 -11.93 11.74
CA PHE A 43 0.62 -11.12 12.00
C PHE A 43 0.08 -11.44 13.39
N GLY A 44 -0.04 -10.42 14.24
CA GLY A 44 -0.73 -10.55 15.52
C GLY A 44 -2.20 -10.92 15.31
N LYS A 45 -2.73 -11.81 16.15
CA LYS A 45 -4.15 -12.23 16.11
C LYS A 45 -5.06 -11.33 16.96
N ALA A 46 -4.48 -10.48 17.81
CA ALA A 46 -5.22 -9.64 18.75
C ALA A 46 -5.47 -8.22 18.19
N ALA A 47 -6.59 -7.63 18.62
CA ALA A 47 -6.89 -6.22 18.38
C ALA A 47 -6.17 -5.35 19.42
N ASP A 48 -4.84 -5.31 19.35
CA ASP A 48 -4.01 -4.62 20.35
C ASP A 48 -4.22 -3.10 20.36
N VAL A 49 -4.67 -2.52 19.24
CA VAL A 49 -4.84 -1.08 19.07
C VAL A 49 -6.13 -0.73 18.33
N LEU A 50 -6.93 0.13 18.93
CA LEU A 50 -8.06 0.79 18.29
C LEU A 50 -7.60 2.13 17.71
N LYS A 51 -7.64 2.24 16.37
CA LYS A 51 -7.27 3.47 15.66
C LYS A 51 -8.51 4.31 15.34
N TYR A 52 -8.69 5.41 16.05
CA TYR A 52 -9.71 6.41 15.73
C TYR A 52 -9.22 7.29 14.57
N ARG A 53 -10.07 7.49 13.56
CA ARG A 53 -9.77 8.34 12.40
C ARG A 53 -10.47 9.67 12.52
N GLU A 54 -9.78 10.64 13.09
CA GLU A 54 -10.25 12.02 13.17
C GLU A 54 -10.23 12.73 11.80
N ALA A 55 -10.91 13.87 11.69
CA ALA A 55 -11.06 14.62 10.44
C ALA A 55 -9.70 15.04 9.83
N ASN A 56 -8.71 15.33 10.68
CA ASN A 56 -7.34 15.69 10.33
C ASN A 56 -6.44 14.47 9.97
N SER A 57 -6.95 13.24 10.02
CA SER A 57 -6.15 12.05 9.72
C SER A 57 -5.61 12.09 8.30
N MET A 58 -4.29 11.95 8.12
CA MET A 58 -3.65 11.88 6.79
C MET A 58 -4.29 10.83 5.86
N SER A 59 -4.84 9.76 6.42
CA SER A 59 -5.55 8.70 5.68
C SER A 59 -6.91 9.13 5.07
N ARG A 60 -7.46 10.28 5.49
CA ARG A 60 -8.66 10.90 4.90
C ARG A 60 -8.30 11.77 3.70
N THR A 61 -7.15 12.44 3.73
CA THR A 61 -6.68 13.30 2.64
C THR A 61 -6.06 12.46 1.52
N HIS A 62 -6.79 12.24 0.42
CA HIS A 62 -6.24 11.47 -0.72
C HIS A 62 -5.22 12.25 -1.55
N ALA A 63 -5.15 13.57 -1.43
CA ALA A 63 -4.19 14.39 -2.15
C ALA A 63 -2.74 13.94 -1.90
N GLY A 64 -1.96 13.81 -2.97
CA GLY A 64 -0.59 13.30 -2.99
C GLY A 64 -0.48 11.78 -2.96
N TYR A 65 -1.56 11.02 -3.17
CA TYR A 65 -1.51 9.55 -3.12
C TYR A 65 -0.64 8.97 -4.22
N ILE A 66 -0.85 9.40 -5.46
CA ILE A 66 -0.13 8.91 -6.63
C ILE A 66 1.35 9.25 -6.56
N VAL A 67 1.69 10.49 -6.16
CA VAL A 67 3.09 10.89 -5.96
C VAL A 67 3.75 9.99 -4.92
N GLY A 68 3.08 9.79 -3.78
CA GLY A 68 3.58 8.91 -2.73
C GLY A 68 3.71 7.45 -3.17
N LEU A 69 2.78 6.95 -3.99
CA LEU A 69 2.84 5.60 -4.53
C LEU A 69 4.00 5.45 -5.53
N ASP A 70 4.21 6.44 -6.40
CA ASP A 70 5.34 6.48 -7.34
C ASP A 70 6.67 6.47 -6.59
N ASP A 71 6.79 7.32 -5.56
CA ASP A 71 7.96 7.36 -4.69
C ASP A 71 8.23 6.00 -4.04
N PHE A 72 7.20 5.37 -3.48
CA PHE A 72 7.31 4.04 -2.88
C PHE A 72 7.81 2.99 -3.88
N VAL A 73 7.25 2.94 -5.09
CA VAL A 73 7.66 1.96 -6.11
C VAL A 73 9.09 2.22 -6.59
N ALA A 74 9.55 3.48 -6.57
CA ALA A 74 10.94 3.80 -6.84
C ALA A 74 11.90 3.13 -5.83
N ARG A 75 11.52 3.07 -4.54
CA ARG A 75 12.33 2.42 -3.47
C ARG A 75 12.18 0.90 -3.43
N CYS A 76 11.05 0.37 -3.92
CA CYS A 76 10.76 -1.06 -3.93
C CYS A 76 10.62 -1.58 -5.38
N PRO A 77 11.74 -1.75 -6.12
CA PRO A 77 11.71 -2.06 -7.55
C PRO A 77 11.00 -3.38 -7.88
N ASP A 78 10.94 -4.34 -6.95
CA ASP A 78 10.21 -5.60 -7.12
C ASP A 78 8.74 -5.37 -7.51
N TYR A 79 8.12 -4.25 -7.11
CA TYR A 79 6.75 -3.92 -7.51
C TYR A 79 6.58 -3.67 -9.02
N ARG A 80 7.68 -3.50 -9.76
CA ARG A 80 7.67 -3.34 -11.23
C ARG A 80 7.76 -4.67 -11.97
N THR A 81 7.91 -5.80 -11.28
CA THR A 81 7.84 -7.11 -11.92
C THR A 81 6.40 -7.48 -12.31
N ASN A 82 6.27 -8.43 -13.25
CA ASN A 82 4.96 -8.87 -13.74
C ASN A 82 4.08 -9.47 -12.63
N ASP A 83 4.68 -10.07 -11.60
CA ASP A 83 3.97 -10.68 -10.47
C ASP A 83 3.12 -9.66 -9.69
N TYR A 84 3.55 -8.39 -9.69
CA TYR A 84 2.87 -7.29 -9.03
C TYR A 84 2.13 -6.36 -9.98
N ALA A 85 2.15 -6.60 -11.29
CA ALA A 85 1.54 -5.69 -12.27
C ALA A 85 0.04 -5.45 -11.99
N ALA A 86 -0.72 -6.51 -11.74
CA ALA A 86 -2.15 -6.42 -11.45
C ALA A 86 -2.43 -5.64 -10.15
N ILE A 87 -1.72 -5.95 -9.05
CA ILE A 87 -1.90 -5.25 -7.78
C ILE A 87 -1.48 -3.78 -7.87
N LEU A 88 -0.47 -3.46 -8.69
CA LEU A 88 0.00 -2.11 -8.89
C LEU A 88 -1.00 -1.28 -9.72
N CYS A 89 -1.60 -1.86 -10.76
CA CYS A 89 -2.75 -1.26 -11.46
C CYS A 89 -3.91 -0.98 -10.50
N TYR A 90 -4.23 -1.95 -9.64
CA TYR A 90 -5.26 -1.79 -8.62
C TYR A 90 -4.98 -0.61 -7.67
N LEU A 91 -3.76 -0.54 -7.12
CA LEU A 91 -3.37 0.53 -6.18
C LEU A 91 -3.43 1.90 -6.84
N THR A 92 -2.87 2.01 -8.06
CA THR A 92 -2.85 3.25 -8.85
C THR A 92 -4.25 3.79 -9.08
N LEU A 93 -5.14 2.98 -9.67
CA LEU A 93 -6.49 3.45 -10.01
C LEU A 93 -7.38 3.65 -8.78
N ARG A 94 -7.19 2.86 -7.71
CA ARG A 94 -7.95 3.01 -6.46
C ARG A 94 -7.79 4.39 -5.85
N GLY A 95 -6.60 4.99 -5.89
CA GLY A 95 -6.36 6.33 -5.32
C GLY A 95 -7.25 7.39 -5.96
N VAL A 96 -7.27 7.40 -7.30
CA VAL A 96 -8.10 8.31 -8.11
C VAL A 96 -9.58 8.05 -7.88
N LEU A 97 -10.02 6.79 -7.97
CA LEU A 97 -11.43 6.42 -7.78
C LEU A 97 -11.95 6.80 -6.39
N LYS A 98 -11.10 6.71 -5.36
CA LYS A 98 -11.47 7.09 -4.00
C LYS A 98 -11.66 8.61 -3.85
N ALA A 99 -10.83 9.42 -4.50
CA ALA A 99 -11.02 10.87 -4.52
C ALA A 99 -12.32 11.26 -5.24
N VAL A 100 -12.65 10.59 -6.36
CA VAL A 100 -13.93 10.78 -7.07
C VAL A 100 -15.12 10.40 -6.20
N ALA A 101 -15.07 9.22 -5.56
CA ALA A 101 -16.15 8.74 -4.69
C ALA A 101 -16.42 9.66 -3.48
N GLN A 102 -15.46 10.51 -3.10
CA GLN A 102 -15.60 11.50 -2.03
C GLN A 102 -16.03 12.90 -2.53
N GLY A 103 -16.40 13.03 -3.81
CA GLY A 103 -16.79 14.31 -4.41
C GLY A 103 -15.64 15.30 -4.57
N SER A 104 -14.40 14.88 -4.33
CA SER A 104 -13.21 15.75 -4.37
C SER A 104 -12.61 15.82 -5.77
N LEU A 105 -13.35 16.40 -6.72
CA LEU A 105 -12.98 16.41 -8.14
C LEU A 105 -11.63 17.10 -8.42
N GLY A 106 -11.33 18.20 -7.72
CA GLY A 106 -10.03 18.88 -7.85
C GLY A 106 -8.86 17.99 -7.43
N VAL A 107 -9.04 17.20 -6.36
CA VAL A 107 -8.05 16.21 -5.93
C VAL A 107 -7.93 15.10 -6.97
N ALA A 108 -9.05 14.57 -7.48
CA ALA A 108 -9.01 13.53 -8.51
C ALA A 108 -8.26 13.98 -9.77
N LEU A 109 -8.49 15.22 -10.23
CA LEU A 109 -7.76 15.80 -11.36
C LEU A 109 -6.25 15.96 -11.07
N ALA A 110 -5.90 16.40 -9.87
CA ALA A 110 -4.50 16.51 -9.45
C ALA A 110 -3.82 15.13 -9.41
N GLU A 111 -4.49 14.10 -8.89
CA GLU A 111 -3.99 12.73 -8.88
C GLU A 111 -3.82 12.17 -10.30
N ILE A 112 -4.75 12.43 -11.22
CA ILE A 112 -4.63 12.02 -12.63
C ILE A 112 -3.44 12.72 -13.30
N LYS A 113 -3.23 14.02 -13.03
CA LYS A 113 -2.08 14.76 -13.56
C LYS A 113 -0.76 14.24 -13.00
N ALA A 114 -0.72 13.91 -11.71
CA ALA A 114 0.44 13.28 -11.08
C ALA A 114 0.70 11.89 -11.70
N TRP A 115 -0.35 11.11 -11.96
CA TRP A 115 -0.22 9.78 -12.55
C TRP A 115 0.37 9.84 -13.95
N ARG A 116 -0.06 10.80 -14.78
CA ARG A 116 0.52 11.01 -16.12
C ARG A 116 2.01 11.40 -16.10
N ARG A 117 2.51 11.90 -14.96
CA ARG A 117 3.92 12.30 -14.77
C ARG A 117 4.73 11.26 -13.99
N ALA A 118 4.09 10.22 -13.47
CA ALA A 118 4.73 9.18 -12.67
C ALA A 118 5.62 8.31 -13.56
N ASN A 119 6.79 7.95 -13.05
CA ASN A 119 7.79 7.20 -13.82
C ASN A 119 7.78 5.70 -13.49
N ASN A 120 7.23 5.32 -12.34
CA ASN A 120 7.29 3.96 -11.81
C ASN A 120 5.91 3.29 -11.73
N LEU A 121 4.85 4.00 -12.13
CA LEU A 121 3.47 3.50 -12.10
C LEU A 121 3.02 3.05 -13.50
N PRO A 122 2.11 2.06 -13.58
CA PRO A 122 1.61 1.57 -14.84
C PRO A 122 0.82 2.68 -15.55
N GLY A 123 1.05 2.84 -16.84
CA GLY A 123 0.34 3.78 -17.71
C GLY A 123 -0.60 3.08 -18.70
N GLY A 124 -1.39 3.88 -19.41
CA GLY A 124 -2.23 3.42 -20.52
C GLY A 124 -3.56 2.77 -20.12
N PHE A 125 -4.32 2.35 -21.15
CA PHE A 125 -5.68 1.82 -20.97
C PHE A 125 -5.72 0.46 -20.26
N GLY A 126 -4.62 -0.31 -20.31
CA GLY A 126 -4.50 -1.61 -19.62
C GLY A 126 -4.58 -1.52 -18.09
N VAL A 127 -4.46 -0.32 -17.50
CA VAL A 127 -4.61 -0.14 -16.05
C VAL A 127 -6.03 -0.41 -15.57
N VAL A 128 -7.04 -0.17 -16.41
CA VAL A 128 -8.45 -0.43 -16.05
C VAL A 128 -8.71 -1.93 -15.93
N SER A 129 -8.29 -2.73 -16.91
CA SER A 129 -8.41 -4.19 -16.82
C SER A 129 -7.54 -4.74 -15.68
N GLY A 130 -6.31 -4.24 -15.55
CA GLY A 130 -5.41 -4.58 -14.45
C GLY A 130 -5.98 -4.25 -13.06
N TYR A 131 -6.78 -3.19 -12.92
CA TYR A 131 -7.43 -2.84 -11.65
C TYR A 131 -8.39 -3.94 -11.17
N PHE A 132 -9.20 -4.51 -12.07
CA PHE A 132 -10.12 -5.59 -11.69
C PHE A 132 -9.38 -6.87 -11.34
N ALA A 133 -8.35 -7.21 -12.12
CA ALA A 133 -7.48 -8.35 -11.84
C ALA A 133 -6.80 -8.19 -10.46
N GLY A 134 -6.20 -7.03 -10.18
CA GLY A 134 -5.56 -6.76 -8.89
C GLY A 134 -6.54 -6.70 -7.72
N ARG A 135 -7.77 -6.19 -7.95
CA ARG A 135 -8.84 -6.22 -6.93
C ARG A 135 -9.23 -7.67 -6.58
N ARG A 136 -9.29 -8.55 -7.56
CA ARG A 136 -9.57 -9.98 -7.37
C ARG A 136 -8.41 -10.67 -6.64
N GLN A 137 -7.18 -10.52 -7.13
CA GLN A 137 -5.96 -11.06 -6.51
C GLN A 137 -5.86 -10.65 -5.03
N ARG A 138 -6.15 -9.38 -4.72
CA ARG A 138 -6.18 -8.90 -3.33
C ARG A 138 -7.19 -9.67 -2.47
N ARG A 139 -8.41 -9.87 -2.97
CA ARG A 139 -9.47 -10.55 -2.23
C ARG A 139 -9.10 -12.01 -1.96
N GLU A 140 -8.55 -12.70 -2.96
CA GLU A 140 -8.08 -14.08 -2.83
C GLU A 140 -6.97 -14.18 -1.77
N LEU A 141 -6.01 -13.24 -1.77
CA LEU A 141 -4.99 -13.17 -0.73
C LEU A 141 -5.59 -12.91 0.66
N GLU A 142 -6.51 -11.95 0.78
CA GLU A 142 -7.21 -11.67 2.04
C GLU A 142 -7.95 -12.90 2.58
N GLN A 143 -8.61 -13.67 1.71
CA GLN A 143 -9.28 -14.92 2.07
C GLN A 143 -8.28 -16.01 2.49
N SER A 144 -7.19 -16.18 1.74
CA SER A 144 -6.16 -17.18 2.07
C SER A 144 -5.51 -16.92 3.44
N PHE A 145 -5.23 -15.65 3.77
CA PHE A 145 -4.70 -15.28 5.08
C PHE A 145 -5.71 -15.49 6.20
N ALA A 146 -6.99 -15.18 5.95
CA ALA A 146 -8.05 -15.44 6.92
C ALA A 146 -8.20 -16.94 7.20
N GLN A 147 -8.19 -17.79 6.16
CA GLN A 147 -8.26 -19.25 6.31
C GLN A 147 -7.05 -19.80 7.08
N ALA A 148 -5.83 -19.40 6.71
CA ALA A 148 -4.61 -19.84 7.40
C ALA A 148 -4.60 -19.44 8.88
N ALA A 149 -5.17 -18.27 9.23
CA ALA A 149 -5.28 -17.83 10.61
C ALA A 149 -6.24 -18.70 11.44
N THR A 150 -7.32 -19.20 10.82
CA THR A 150 -8.29 -20.11 11.45
C THR A 150 -7.72 -21.52 11.63
N THR A 151 -7.06 -22.09 10.60
CA THR A 151 -6.49 -23.45 10.68
C THR A 151 -5.29 -23.54 11.63
N SER A 152 -4.53 -22.46 11.82
CA SER A 152 -3.43 -22.42 12.81
C SER A 152 -3.93 -22.17 14.25
N ALA A 153 -5.23 -22.30 14.51
CA ALA A 153 -5.83 -22.18 15.84
C ALA A 153 -6.51 -23.49 16.30
N GLU A 154 -6.52 -24.52 15.44
CA GLU A 154 -6.84 -25.92 15.76
C GLU A 154 -5.54 -26.72 15.95
#